data_AF-A0A8H5B3K8-F1
#
_entry.id   AF-A0A8H5B3K8-F1
#
_cell.length_a   1.000
_cell.length_b   1.000
_cell.length_c   1.000
_cell.angle_alpha   90.00
_cell.angle_beta   90.00
_cell.angle_gamma   90.00
#
_symmetry.space_group_name_H-M   'P 1'
#
loop_
_entity.id
_entity.type
_entity.pdbx_description
1 polymer ?
#
loop_
_entity_poly.entity_id
_entity_poly.type
_entity_poly.pdbx_seq_one_letter_code
_entity_poly.pdbx_strand_id
1 'polypeptide(L)'
;MSVWCLIIEHDKTIVATPFKFPCPPGSDIDDLRTQLFAAKPTLAGADAPFFAVYHSATVHPGLTPTELKTVMSEVDLSRASVALNKIVTEVVSGRELLIFQKLIPNRAFLKRSLPPSALNTHERLERSKIAKLAPSDLAKASQYPSIQKNPSERIFDDRPTPDVIVAPISLLYRPFGEFEDIFTSEVPPKDIHVDLRKMEEGVDVLAAAMSRYYNDEASRRIAGIPLLNKLLEYPIRAGDVGKSARSDGHCDVDGMISTIAEWKNGLAGISTFPHAQCVGYVAHSHVASDKVKDLCGRQTLPALAMTFIDDLVQFHAIILLGHQYRIVGLTPALSFSLWATNVVQRKQLYNAFIAASVLQQRIHRDLQSYANPDPDQGQVFLRPGQFFFPSVSKILAYKGDNANEEYIKFIISDHFAGTGEGTFRNRHLYQATLRVARPGYPCGTEILVKFSRRYCMDLHDFCYNKGHAPKVLGFEKLPGGWFAIAMEYLADAEPIACLTPEQRDEVEGLVNDFHVAGFVHGDLRSANILFNESSKNFWLIDFDWGGEVDKVAYPTWFLHEELLNGRQSKDLIIRKADDERILHATLNDLCQLN
;
A
#
# COMPACT_ATOMS: atom_id res chain seq x y z
N MET A 1 14.39 -1.98 43.20
CA MET A 1 15.23 -3.09 43.72
C MET A 1 16.65 -2.93 43.20
N SER A 2 17.63 -3.72 43.64
CA SER A 2 18.98 -3.73 43.04
C SER A 2 19.37 -5.15 42.70
N VAL A 3 19.79 -5.36 41.45
CA VAL A 3 20.18 -6.66 40.91
C VAL A 3 21.70 -6.74 40.80
N TRP A 4 22.26 -7.95 40.90
CA TRP A 4 23.68 -8.15 40.67
C TRP A 4 23.94 -8.32 39.18
N CYS A 5 24.99 -7.68 38.68
CA CYS A 5 25.39 -7.72 37.28
C CYS A 5 26.82 -8.24 37.15
N LEU A 6 27.06 -9.06 36.12
CA LEU A 6 28.38 -9.54 35.74
C LEU A 6 28.61 -9.32 34.23
N ILE A 7 29.80 -8.83 33.87
CA ILE A 7 30.17 -8.59 32.47
C ILE A 7 31.22 -9.60 32.03
N ILE A 8 30.95 -10.29 30.92
CA ILE A 8 31.84 -11.29 30.33
C ILE A 8 32.08 -11.00 28.84
N GLU A 9 33.26 -11.36 28.33
CA GLU A 9 33.56 -11.38 26.89
C GLU A 9 32.87 -12.57 26.19
N HIS A 10 32.91 -12.59 24.85
CA HIS A 10 32.43 -13.69 24.02
C HIS A 10 33.02 -15.06 24.43
N ASP A 11 34.29 -15.10 24.82
CA ASP A 11 34.99 -16.30 25.26
C ASP A 11 34.72 -16.67 26.73
N LYS A 12 33.79 -15.94 27.36
CA LYS A 12 33.33 -16.12 28.75
C LYS A 12 34.37 -15.72 29.79
N THR A 13 35.39 -14.93 29.42
CA THR A 13 36.29 -14.28 30.38
C THR A 13 35.58 -13.11 31.09
N ILE A 14 35.80 -12.96 32.40
CA ILE A 14 35.19 -11.88 33.19
C ILE A 14 35.94 -10.58 32.95
N VAL A 15 35.21 -9.55 32.53
CA VAL A 15 35.77 -8.24 32.17
C VAL A 15 35.70 -7.26 33.33
N ALA A 16 34.73 -7.47 34.23
CA ALA A 16 34.52 -6.61 35.39
C ALA A 16 34.10 -7.44 36.61
N THR A 17 34.56 -7.01 37.79
CA THR A 17 34.10 -7.54 39.07
C THR A 17 32.58 -7.37 39.19
N PRO A 18 31.84 -8.37 39.74
CA PRO A 18 30.39 -8.25 39.92
C PRO A 18 30.01 -6.98 40.68
N PHE A 19 28.94 -6.32 40.26
CA PHE A 19 28.48 -5.08 40.89
C PHE A 19 26.95 -5.03 40.99
N LYS A 20 26.44 -4.17 41.88
CA LYS A 20 24.99 -3.95 42.02
C LYS A 20 24.53 -2.84 41.08
N PHE A 21 23.40 -3.07 40.42
CA PHE A 21 22.75 -2.09 39.58
C PHE A 21 21.33 -1.79 40.11
N PRO A 22 20.95 -0.51 40.31
CA PRO A 22 19.60 -0.15 40.71
C PRO A 22 18.62 -0.43 39.56
N CYS A 23 17.53 -1.13 39.86
CA CYS A 23 16.45 -1.46 38.94
C CYS A 23 15.15 -0.84 39.47
N PRO A 24 14.59 0.17 38.77
CA PRO A 24 13.28 0.72 39.07
C PRO A 24 12.18 -0.37 38.96
N PRO A 25 11.11 -0.30 39.76
CA PRO A 25 9.99 -1.24 39.63
C PRO A 25 9.36 -1.13 38.24
N GLY A 26 9.22 -2.26 37.54
CA GLY A 26 8.59 -2.33 36.21
C GLY A 26 9.55 -2.12 35.03
N SER A 27 10.85 -1.91 35.26
CA SER A 27 11.84 -1.87 34.18
C SER A 27 12.01 -3.23 33.52
N ASP A 28 11.95 -3.27 32.19
CA ASP A 28 12.25 -4.47 31.42
C ASP A 28 13.77 -4.62 31.17
N ILE A 29 14.15 -5.72 30.51
CA ILE A 29 15.55 -6.06 30.26
C ILE A 29 16.24 -5.03 29.34
N ASP A 30 15.53 -4.42 28.41
CA ASP A 30 16.07 -3.46 27.45
C ASP A 30 16.25 -2.07 28.07
N ASP A 31 15.35 -1.67 28.97
CA ASP A 31 15.49 -0.49 29.82
C ASP A 31 16.74 -0.58 30.70
N LEU A 32 16.95 -1.75 31.34
CA LEU A 32 18.11 -2.00 32.19
C LEU A 32 19.41 -1.98 31.39
N ARG A 33 19.39 -2.53 30.17
CA ARG A 33 20.52 -2.48 29.25
C ARG A 33 20.92 -1.04 28.95
N THR A 34 19.96 -0.22 28.54
CA THR A 34 20.19 1.18 28.17
C THR A 34 20.75 1.99 29.35
N GLN A 35 20.20 1.80 30.56
CA GLN A 35 20.67 2.50 31.76
C GLN A 35 22.07 2.04 32.21
N LEU A 36 22.40 0.75 32.03
CA LEU A 36 23.72 0.22 32.37
C LEU A 36 24.83 0.82 31.50
N PHE A 37 24.57 0.96 30.19
CA PHE A 37 25.50 1.59 29.24
C PHE A 37 25.74 3.06 29.56
N ALA A 38 24.72 3.79 30.02
CA ALA A 38 24.85 5.16 30.47
C ALA A 38 25.67 5.30 31.77
N ALA A 39 25.58 4.31 32.67
CA ALA A 39 26.18 4.38 34.01
C ALA A 39 27.64 3.90 34.11
N LYS A 40 28.16 3.15 33.13
CA LYS A 40 29.51 2.56 33.17
C LYS A 40 30.39 2.99 32.00
N PRO A 41 31.30 3.97 32.21
CA PRO A 41 32.21 4.47 31.18
C PRO A 41 33.14 3.42 30.55
N THR A 42 33.43 2.32 31.23
CA THR A 42 34.23 1.19 30.68
C THR A 42 33.52 0.44 29.55
N LEU A 43 32.23 0.69 29.34
CA LEU A 43 31.44 0.20 28.20
C LEU A 43 31.28 1.26 27.09
N ALA A 44 31.79 2.47 27.29
CA ALA A 44 31.67 3.56 26.32
C ALA A 44 32.51 3.25 25.08
N GLY A 45 31.83 3.15 23.92
CA GLY A 45 32.43 2.78 22.63
C GLY A 45 32.05 1.37 22.14
N ALA A 46 31.31 0.59 22.93
CA ALA A 46 30.66 -0.62 22.45
C ALA A 46 29.17 -0.34 22.17
N ASP A 47 28.73 -0.57 20.94
CA ASP A 47 27.35 -0.37 20.50
C ASP A 47 26.39 -1.29 21.29
N ALA A 48 25.33 -0.73 21.90
CA ALA A 48 24.36 -1.42 22.74
C ALA A 48 23.71 -2.72 22.16
N PRO A 49 23.60 -2.90 20.82
CA PRO A 49 23.15 -4.15 20.21
C PRO A 49 24.09 -5.35 20.40
N PHE A 50 25.36 -5.14 20.74
CA PHE A 50 26.39 -6.21 20.75
C PHE A 50 26.53 -6.95 22.08
N PHE A 51 25.58 -6.79 23.00
CA PHE A 51 25.55 -7.52 24.25
C PHE A 51 24.33 -8.42 24.32
N ALA A 52 24.49 -9.66 24.78
CA ALA A 52 23.36 -10.50 25.19
C ALA A 52 23.14 -10.32 26.70
N VAL A 53 21.87 -10.23 27.11
CA VAL A 53 21.48 -10.11 28.52
C VAL A 53 20.77 -11.39 28.92
N TYR A 54 21.29 -12.05 29.95
CA TYR A 54 20.71 -13.28 30.48
C TYR A 54 20.24 -13.04 31.92
N HIS A 55 19.00 -13.42 32.21
CA HIS A 55 18.40 -13.34 33.54
C HIS A 55 18.35 -14.72 34.18
N SER A 56 19.02 -14.90 35.33
CA SER A 56 18.89 -16.13 36.11
C SER A 56 17.91 -15.94 37.24
N ALA A 57 16.88 -16.79 37.31
CA ALA A 57 16.07 -16.94 38.51
C ALA A 57 16.96 -17.38 39.70
N THR A 58 16.56 -16.95 40.89
CA THR A 58 17.24 -17.03 42.20
C THR A 58 18.22 -18.20 42.35
N VAL A 59 19.52 -17.91 42.51
CA VAL A 59 20.56 -18.94 42.70
C VAL A 59 20.57 -19.38 44.15
N HIS A 60 20.20 -20.61 44.50
CA HIS A 60 20.22 -21.08 45.88
C HIS A 60 21.65 -21.45 46.36
N PRO A 61 22.00 -21.19 47.64
CA PRO A 61 23.26 -21.67 48.21
C PRO A 61 23.31 -23.20 48.21
N GLY A 62 24.36 -23.80 47.63
CA GLY A 62 24.66 -25.23 47.79
C GLY A 62 24.29 -26.13 46.61
N LEU A 63 23.92 -25.59 45.45
CA LEU A 63 23.69 -26.39 44.24
C LEU A 63 24.99 -27.00 43.71
N THR A 64 24.94 -28.28 43.31
CA THR A 64 26.08 -28.94 42.66
C THR A 64 26.26 -28.44 41.22
N PRO A 65 27.47 -28.50 40.61
CA PRO A 65 27.71 -28.02 39.24
C PRO A 65 26.80 -28.64 38.18
N THR A 66 26.30 -29.85 38.42
CA THR A 66 25.37 -30.56 37.54
C THR A 66 23.96 -29.98 37.62
N GLU A 67 23.50 -29.56 38.81
CA GLU A 67 22.18 -28.95 39.01
C GLU A 67 22.16 -27.49 38.54
N LEU A 68 23.27 -26.77 38.67
CA LEU A 68 23.48 -25.44 38.11
C LEU A 68 23.36 -25.44 36.56
N LYS A 69 23.83 -26.53 35.94
CA LYS A 69 23.70 -26.78 34.49
C LYS A 69 22.24 -26.90 34.03
N THR A 70 21.38 -27.44 34.89
CA THR A 70 19.96 -27.65 34.61
C THR A 70 19.16 -26.34 34.75
N VAL A 71 19.46 -25.54 35.77
CA VAL A 71 18.82 -24.22 36.00
C VAL A 71 19.18 -23.21 34.91
N MET A 72 20.37 -23.30 34.31
CA MET A 72 20.87 -22.36 33.29
C MET A 72 20.73 -22.89 31.85
N SER A 73 19.86 -23.88 31.61
CA SER A 73 19.82 -24.68 30.38
C SER A 73 19.27 -23.99 29.11
N GLU A 74 18.95 -22.70 29.13
CA GLU A 74 18.64 -21.95 27.89
C GLU A 74 19.88 -21.36 27.19
N VAL A 75 21.08 -21.47 27.78
CA VAL A 75 22.31 -21.00 27.15
C VAL A 75 23.41 -22.05 27.34
N ASP A 76 23.96 -22.55 26.24
CA ASP A 76 24.99 -23.59 26.24
C ASP A 76 26.31 -23.10 26.89
N LEU A 77 26.33 -23.13 28.22
CA LEU A 77 27.46 -22.76 29.09
C LEU A 77 28.34 -23.96 29.45
N SER A 78 28.25 -25.06 28.70
CA SER A 78 29.08 -26.27 28.84
C SER A 78 30.61 -26.02 28.82
N ARG A 79 31.05 -24.80 28.48
CA ARG A 79 32.46 -24.33 28.45
C ARG A 79 32.83 -23.24 29.48
N ALA A 80 31.98 -22.90 30.45
CA ALA A 80 32.33 -21.89 31.46
C ALA A 80 33.51 -22.35 32.34
N SER A 81 34.44 -21.44 32.65
CA SER A 81 35.65 -21.77 33.41
C SER A 81 35.35 -22.01 34.90
N VAL A 82 36.23 -22.76 35.57
CA VAL A 82 36.18 -23.01 37.03
C VAL A 82 36.10 -21.72 37.84
N ALA A 83 36.68 -20.63 37.34
CA ALA A 83 36.65 -19.32 37.99
C ALA A 83 35.25 -18.67 37.98
N LEU A 84 34.48 -18.88 36.90
CA LEU A 84 33.10 -18.36 36.78
C LEU A 84 32.18 -19.03 37.80
N ASN A 85 32.30 -20.35 37.95
CA ASN A 85 31.53 -21.13 38.94
C ASN A 85 31.81 -20.69 40.37
N LYS A 86 33.09 -20.41 40.70
CA LYS A 86 33.47 -19.95 42.04
C LYS A 86 32.87 -18.59 42.38
N ILE A 87 32.90 -17.64 41.45
CA ILE A 87 32.37 -16.28 41.65
C ILE A 87 30.84 -16.28 41.78
N VAL A 88 30.13 -17.05 40.95
CA VAL A 88 28.66 -17.16 41.05
C VAL A 88 28.24 -17.77 42.39
N THR A 89 28.99 -18.77 42.88
CA THR A 89 28.67 -19.47 44.14
C THR A 89 29.03 -18.64 45.39
N GLU A 90 30.14 -17.90 45.38
CA GLU A 90 30.61 -17.12 46.54
C GLU A 90 30.00 -15.70 46.63
N VAL A 91 29.71 -15.04 45.49
CA VAL A 91 29.34 -13.61 45.48
C VAL A 91 27.82 -13.37 45.39
N VAL A 92 27.06 -14.28 44.76
CA VAL A 92 25.67 -14.01 44.36
C VAL A 92 24.64 -15.00 44.96
N SER A 93 25.09 -15.82 45.90
CA SER A 93 24.26 -16.82 46.59
C SER A 93 22.97 -16.21 47.18
N GLY A 94 21.83 -16.76 46.77
CA GLY A 94 20.47 -16.40 47.20
C GLY A 94 19.82 -15.22 46.47
N ARG A 95 20.36 -14.73 45.34
CA ARG A 95 19.91 -13.48 44.68
C ARG A 95 19.83 -13.58 43.15
N GLU A 96 19.05 -12.70 42.52
CA GLU A 96 18.95 -12.58 41.05
C GLU A 96 20.23 -11.99 40.44
N LEU A 97 20.70 -12.62 39.35
CA LEU A 97 21.92 -12.27 38.62
C LEU A 97 21.62 -12.01 37.14
N LEU A 98 22.06 -10.87 36.64
CA LEU A 98 22.08 -10.51 35.22
C LEU A 98 23.50 -10.65 34.66
N ILE A 99 23.64 -11.39 33.56
CA ILE A 99 24.92 -11.56 32.87
C ILE A 99 24.87 -10.83 31.53
N PHE A 100 25.85 -9.96 31.30
CA PHE A 100 26.03 -9.21 30.06
C PHE A 100 27.22 -9.78 29.28
N GLN A 101 26.97 -10.39 28.12
CA GLN A 101 28.03 -10.99 27.29
C GLN A 101 28.27 -10.17 26.02
N LYS A 102 29.52 -9.73 25.81
CA LYS A 102 29.95 -9.04 24.59
C LYS A 102 30.13 -10.02 23.42
N LEU A 103 29.45 -9.84 22.29
CA LEU A 103 29.61 -10.69 21.10
C LEU A 103 30.76 -10.20 20.17
N ILE A 104 31.49 -11.12 19.53
CA ILE A 104 32.42 -10.80 18.42
C ILE A 104 31.62 -10.60 17.12
N PRO A 105 31.90 -9.58 16.29
CA PRO A 105 31.19 -9.34 15.05
C PRO A 105 31.61 -10.35 13.97
N ASN A 106 30.91 -11.48 13.86
CA ASN A 106 31.03 -12.37 12.71
C ASN A 106 29.95 -12.02 11.67
N ARG A 107 30.35 -11.36 10.56
CA ARG A 107 29.45 -10.78 9.53
C ARG A 107 28.41 -11.76 8.97
N ALA A 108 28.70 -13.06 8.93
CA ALA A 108 27.78 -14.07 8.41
C ALA A 108 26.65 -14.44 9.39
N PHE A 109 26.91 -14.39 10.70
CA PHE A 109 25.89 -14.65 11.73
C PHE A 109 25.04 -13.39 11.97
N LEU A 110 25.69 -12.21 11.91
CA LEU A 110 25.05 -10.89 11.99
C LEU A 110 23.88 -10.76 11.03
N LYS A 111 23.97 -11.24 9.78
CA LYS A 111 22.81 -11.16 8.89
C LYS A 111 21.63 -11.97 9.43
N ARG A 112 21.78 -13.24 9.85
CA ARG A 112 20.65 -14.12 10.17
C ARG A 112 19.84 -13.74 11.43
N SER A 113 20.40 -12.97 12.36
CA SER A 113 19.77 -12.63 13.65
C SER A 113 19.39 -11.16 13.81
N LEU A 114 19.54 -10.32 12.78
CA LEU A 114 19.11 -8.92 12.84
C LEU A 114 17.58 -8.82 12.99
N PRO A 115 17.09 -7.95 13.89
CA PRO A 115 15.67 -7.63 13.96
C PRO A 115 15.22 -7.01 12.62
N PRO A 116 13.95 -7.19 12.20
CA PRO A 116 13.44 -6.68 10.92
C PRO A 116 13.68 -5.18 10.68
N SER A 117 13.79 -4.39 11.76
CA SER A 117 14.07 -2.95 11.73
C SER A 117 15.48 -2.58 11.28
N ALA A 118 16.44 -3.50 11.36
CA ALA A 118 17.85 -3.26 11.01
C ALA A 118 18.20 -3.77 9.60
N LEU A 119 17.25 -4.37 8.88
CA LEU A 119 17.43 -4.88 7.52
C LEU A 119 17.06 -3.80 6.50
N ASN A 120 17.88 -3.65 5.46
CA ASN A 120 17.48 -2.83 4.32
C ASN A 120 16.34 -3.50 3.53
N THR A 121 15.68 -2.73 2.67
CA THR A 121 14.51 -3.17 1.91
C THR A 121 14.75 -4.46 1.10
N HIS A 122 15.89 -4.56 0.41
CA HIS A 122 16.23 -5.76 -0.35
C HIS A 122 16.43 -6.97 0.56
N GLU A 123 17.15 -6.82 1.68
CA GLU A 123 17.37 -7.91 2.64
C GLU A 123 16.07 -8.40 3.28
N ARG A 124 15.09 -7.50 3.48
CA ARG A 124 13.73 -7.88 3.91
C ARG A 124 13.03 -8.70 2.84
N LEU A 125 13.07 -8.26 1.58
CA LEU A 125 12.48 -8.98 0.45
C LEU A 125 13.10 -10.38 0.30
N GLU A 126 14.43 -10.49 0.27
CA GLU A 126 15.18 -11.75 0.16
C GLU A 126 14.81 -12.74 1.26
N ARG A 127 14.48 -12.24 2.45
CA ARG A 127 14.14 -13.09 3.61
C ARG A 127 12.67 -13.44 3.72
N SER A 128 11.80 -12.74 3.00
CA SER A 128 10.36 -12.94 3.04
C SER A 128 9.99 -14.37 2.62
N LYS A 129 8.87 -14.88 3.17
CA LYS A 129 8.32 -16.17 2.71
C LYS A 129 7.96 -16.16 1.23
N ILE A 130 7.51 -15.04 0.69
CA ILE A 130 7.17 -14.87 -0.73
C ILE A 130 8.38 -15.21 -1.63
N ALA A 131 9.57 -14.76 -1.25
CA ALA A 131 10.80 -15.04 -2.01
C ALA A 131 11.42 -16.41 -1.71
N LYS A 132 11.16 -17.01 -0.54
CA LYS A 132 11.79 -18.27 -0.11
C LYS A 132 11.01 -19.51 -0.51
N LEU A 133 9.68 -19.46 -0.43
CA LEU A 133 8.84 -20.59 -0.83
C LEU A 133 8.85 -20.72 -2.35
N ALA A 134 8.76 -21.94 -2.87
CA ALA A 134 8.49 -22.12 -4.29
C ALA A 134 7.17 -21.40 -4.64
N PRO A 135 7.04 -20.75 -5.81
CA PRO A 135 5.83 -20.01 -6.17
C PRO A 135 4.55 -20.85 -6.05
N SER A 136 4.60 -22.13 -6.43
CA SER A 136 3.49 -23.07 -6.27
C SER A 136 3.15 -23.37 -4.81
N ASP A 137 4.15 -23.43 -3.92
CA ASP A 137 3.94 -23.65 -2.48
C ASP A 137 3.37 -22.42 -1.78
N LEU A 138 3.87 -21.24 -2.13
CA LEU A 138 3.35 -19.94 -1.69
C LEU A 138 1.85 -19.83 -1.98
N ALA A 139 1.46 -20.26 -3.18
CA ALA A 139 0.10 -20.13 -3.68
C ALA A 139 -0.87 -21.18 -3.12
N LYS A 140 -0.43 -22.21 -2.39
CA LYS A 140 -1.33 -23.25 -1.85
C LYS A 140 -2.41 -22.65 -0.96
N ALA A 141 -3.62 -23.20 -1.04
CA ALA A 141 -4.74 -22.80 -0.20
C ALA A 141 -4.46 -22.89 1.32
N SER A 142 -3.53 -23.76 1.74
CA SER A 142 -3.10 -23.86 3.14
C SER A 142 -2.03 -22.83 3.55
N GLN A 143 -1.30 -22.26 2.60
CA GLN A 143 -0.15 -21.36 2.86
C GLN A 143 -0.50 -19.90 2.63
N TYR A 144 -1.12 -19.57 1.49
CA TYR A 144 -1.43 -18.20 1.13
C TYR A 144 -2.26 -17.46 2.21
N PRO A 145 -3.37 -18.02 2.73
CA PRO A 145 -4.12 -17.38 3.81
C PRO A 145 -3.33 -17.25 5.12
N SER A 146 -2.34 -18.11 5.38
CA SER A 146 -1.47 -18.01 6.55
C SER A 146 -0.51 -16.82 6.42
N ILE A 147 0.05 -16.59 5.24
CA ILE A 147 0.95 -15.46 4.95
C ILE A 147 0.21 -14.13 5.07
N GLN A 148 -1.06 -14.08 4.63
CA GLN A 148 -1.90 -12.89 4.75
C GLN A 148 -2.10 -12.41 6.20
N LYS A 149 -1.95 -13.30 7.19
CA LYS A 149 -2.04 -12.95 8.63
C LYS A 149 -0.83 -12.18 9.16
N ASN A 150 0.29 -12.16 8.44
CA ASN A 150 1.50 -11.45 8.85
C ASN A 150 1.56 -10.08 8.15
N PRO A 151 1.37 -8.94 8.86
CA PRO A 151 1.37 -7.61 8.25
C PRO A 151 2.64 -7.26 7.47
N SER A 152 3.78 -7.83 7.85
CA SER A 152 5.08 -7.59 7.22
C SER A 152 5.41 -8.49 6.02
N GLU A 153 4.65 -9.58 5.84
CA GLU A 153 4.89 -10.56 4.76
C GLU A 153 3.68 -10.73 3.84
N ARG A 154 2.52 -10.18 4.20
CA ARG A 154 1.31 -10.28 3.39
C ARG A 154 1.50 -9.62 2.04
N ILE A 155 0.81 -10.18 1.04
CA ILE A 155 0.62 -9.55 -0.26
C ILE A 155 -0.65 -8.70 -0.12
N PHE A 156 -0.56 -7.41 -0.44
CA PHE A 156 -1.73 -6.53 -0.45
C PHE A 156 -2.65 -6.99 -1.58
N ASP A 157 -3.72 -7.67 -1.20
CA ASP A 157 -4.73 -8.29 -2.05
C ASP A 157 -6.07 -7.72 -1.61
N ASP A 158 -6.83 -7.15 -2.54
CA ASP A 158 -8.06 -6.40 -2.25
C ASP A 158 -9.25 -7.32 -1.89
N ARG A 159 -8.98 -8.55 -1.46
CA ARG A 159 -9.96 -9.55 -1.03
C ARG A 159 -9.89 -9.75 0.49
N PRO A 160 -11.03 -9.73 1.20
CA PRO A 160 -12.39 -9.49 0.68
C PRO A 160 -12.68 -8.01 0.38
N THR A 161 -11.87 -7.10 0.89
CA THR A 161 -12.04 -5.65 0.72
C THR A 161 -10.71 -4.99 0.38
N PRO A 162 -10.71 -3.89 -0.40
CA PRO A 162 -9.50 -3.16 -0.72
C PRO A 162 -8.69 -2.76 0.51
N ASP A 163 -7.37 -2.84 0.39
CA ASP A 163 -6.49 -2.41 1.48
C ASP A 163 -6.45 -0.88 1.58
N VAL A 164 -6.94 -0.35 2.70
CA VAL A 164 -7.08 1.08 2.95
C VAL A 164 -5.76 1.77 3.30
N ILE A 165 -4.71 1.01 3.64
CA ILE A 165 -3.39 1.56 3.99
C ILE A 165 -2.62 1.95 2.72
N VAL A 166 -2.99 1.35 1.58
CA VAL A 166 -2.24 1.49 0.33
C VAL A 166 -3.13 2.13 -0.73
N ALA A 167 -2.62 3.15 -1.42
CA ALA A 167 -3.35 3.82 -2.48
C ALA A 167 -3.80 2.85 -3.60
N PRO A 168 -4.93 3.13 -4.27
CA PRO A 168 -5.40 2.38 -5.43
C PRO A 168 -4.31 2.12 -6.47
N ILE A 169 -4.33 0.94 -7.08
CA ILE A 169 -3.25 0.52 -7.99
C ILE A 169 -3.03 1.47 -9.16
N SER A 170 -4.11 2.05 -9.70
CA SER A 170 -4.07 3.07 -10.76
C SER A 170 -3.42 4.38 -10.33
N LEU A 171 -3.42 4.69 -9.03
CA LEU A 171 -2.73 5.85 -8.46
C LEU A 171 -1.27 5.53 -8.06
N LEU A 172 -0.94 4.26 -7.82
CA LEU A 172 0.43 3.81 -7.57
C LEU A 172 1.27 3.75 -8.86
N TYR A 173 0.64 3.48 -10.01
CA TYR A 173 1.31 3.46 -11.30
C TYR A 173 0.31 3.81 -12.41
N ARG A 174 0.49 4.99 -13.02
CA ARG A 174 -0.44 5.59 -13.99
C ARG A 174 -0.88 4.64 -15.12
N PRO A 175 0.00 3.84 -15.75
CA PRO A 175 -0.40 2.90 -16.80
C PRO A 175 -1.44 1.85 -16.38
N PHE A 176 -1.58 1.52 -15.09
CA PHE A 176 -2.67 0.66 -14.64
C PHE A 176 -4.04 1.34 -14.75
N GLY A 177 -4.12 2.66 -14.53
CA GLY A 177 -5.35 3.41 -14.79
C GLY A 177 -5.65 3.52 -16.29
N GLU A 178 -4.62 3.68 -17.12
CA GLU A 178 -4.78 3.70 -18.58
C GLU A 178 -5.29 2.35 -19.10
N PHE A 179 -4.89 1.24 -18.49
CA PHE A 179 -5.47 -0.08 -18.77
C PHE A 179 -6.98 -0.09 -18.51
N GLU A 180 -7.43 0.42 -17.35
CA GLU A 180 -8.86 0.47 -17.00
C GLU A 180 -9.66 1.31 -18.00
N ASP A 181 -9.09 2.45 -18.42
CA ASP A 181 -9.72 3.34 -19.40
C ASP A 181 -9.86 2.63 -20.76
N ILE A 182 -8.81 1.94 -21.24
CA ILE A 182 -8.87 1.19 -22.51
C ILE A 182 -9.86 0.02 -22.41
N PHE A 183 -9.83 -0.72 -21.29
CA PHE A 183 -10.70 -1.87 -21.07
C PHE A 183 -12.19 -1.48 -21.15
N THR A 184 -12.54 -0.36 -20.51
CA THR A 184 -13.93 0.13 -20.43
C THR A 184 -14.35 0.99 -21.62
N SER A 185 -13.43 1.45 -22.45
CA SER A 185 -13.74 2.33 -23.57
C SER A 185 -14.52 1.62 -24.68
N GLU A 186 -15.46 2.37 -25.29
CA GLU A 186 -16.08 1.96 -26.54
C GLU A 186 -15.16 2.15 -27.76
N VAL A 187 -14.19 3.06 -27.67
CA VAL A 187 -13.23 3.39 -28.73
C VAL A 187 -11.81 3.49 -28.15
N PRO A 188 -10.84 2.70 -28.63
CA PRO A 188 -9.47 2.78 -28.15
C PRO A 188 -8.87 4.19 -28.33
N PRO A 189 -8.06 4.69 -27.39
CA PRO A 189 -7.33 5.95 -27.53
C PRO A 189 -6.57 6.07 -28.87
N LYS A 190 -6.58 7.28 -29.46
CA LYS A 190 -6.00 7.54 -30.79
C LYS A 190 -4.48 7.37 -30.86
N ASP A 191 -3.81 7.43 -29.72
CA ASP A 191 -2.37 7.29 -29.54
C ASP A 191 -1.92 5.83 -29.35
N ILE A 192 -2.84 4.86 -29.45
CA ILE A 192 -2.51 3.44 -29.35
C ILE A 192 -1.84 2.97 -30.64
N HIS A 193 -0.59 2.54 -30.52
CA HIS A 193 0.19 1.92 -31.60
C HIS A 193 -0.13 0.42 -31.77
N VAL A 194 -1.42 0.06 -31.80
CA VAL A 194 -1.87 -1.34 -31.98
C VAL A 194 -2.78 -1.41 -33.20
N ASP A 195 -2.48 -2.36 -34.09
CA ASP A 195 -3.36 -2.70 -35.22
C ASP A 195 -4.61 -3.42 -34.69
N LEU A 196 -5.69 -2.66 -34.48
CA LEU A 196 -6.91 -3.15 -33.82
C LEU A 196 -7.50 -4.37 -34.54
N ARG A 197 -7.51 -4.38 -35.87
CA ARG A 197 -8.06 -5.49 -36.64
C ARG A 197 -7.23 -6.76 -36.44
N LYS A 198 -5.90 -6.67 -36.54
CA LYS A 198 -5.03 -7.82 -36.27
C LYS A 198 -5.13 -8.29 -34.83
N MET A 199 -5.32 -7.36 -33.89
CA MET A 199 -5.52 -7.71 -32.49
C MET A 199 -6.80 -8.53 -32.31
N GLU A 200 -7.94 -8.08 -32.85
CA GLU A 200 -9.21 -8.82 -32.78
C GLU A 200 -9.08 -10.21 -33.44
N GLU A 201 -8.56 -10.28 -34.66
CA GLU A 201 -8.34 -11.55 -35.38
C GLU A 201 -7.41 -12.49 -34.58
N GLY A 202 -6.35 -11.96 -33.98
CA GLY A 202 -5.42 -12.72 -33.16
C GLY A 202 -6.02 -13.21 -31.84
N VAL A 203 -6.84 -12.38 -31.18
CA VAL A 203 -7.58 -12.76 -29.97
C VAL A 203 -8.58 -13.86 -30.31
N ASP A 204 -9.24 -13.82 -31.46
CA ASP A 204 -10.14 -14.88 -31.91
C ASP A 204 -9.42 -16.22 -32.10
N VAL A 205 -8.23 -16.18 -32.71
CA VAL A 205 -7.39 -17.38 -32.88
C VAL A 205 -6.93 -17.93 -31.53
N LEU A 206 -6.49 -17.06 -30.61
CA LEU A 206 -6.11 -17.46 -29.26
C LEU A 206 -7.30 -18.06 -28.50
N ALA A 207 -8.46 -17.41 -28.57
CA ALA A 207 -9.68 -17.87 -27.93
C ALA A 207 -10.09 -19.26 -28.41
N ALA A 208 -10.10 -19.48 -29.73
CA ALA A 208 -10.42 -20.78 -30.31
C ALA A 208 -9.45 -21.89 -29.86
N ALA A 209 -8.18 -21.57 -29.61
CA ALA A 209 -7.23 -22.51 -29.03
C ALA A 209 -7.48 -22.75 -27.53
N MET A 210 -7.78 -21.71 -26.77
CA MET A 210 -7.99 -21.78 -25.32
C MET A 210 -9.34 -22.37 -24.91
N SER A 211 -10.31 -22.43 -25.81
CA SER A 211 -11.58 -23.15 -25.60
C SER A 211 -11.49 -24.67 -25.84
N ARG A 212 -10.32 -25.21 -26.21
CA ARG A 212 -10.13 -26.65 -26.39
C ARG A 212 -9.83 -27.33 -25.05
N TYR A 213 -10.22 -28.60 -24.95
CA TYR A 213 -9.80 -29.46 -23.86
C TYR A 213 -8.37 -29.96 -24.09
N TYR A 214 -7.53 -29.83 -23.06
CA TYR A 214 -6.15 -30.31 -23.03
C TYR A 214 -6.01 -31.39 -21.96
N ASN A 215 -5.17 -32.39 -22.22
CA ASN A 215 -4.93 -33.48 -21.27
C ASN A 215 -4.11 -33.02 -20.05
N ASP A 216 -3.25 -32.02 -20.22
CA ASP A 216 -2.34 -31.51 -19.20
C ASP A 216 -2.01 -30.02 -19.42
N GLU A 217 -1.53 -29.33 -18.37
CA GLU A 217 -1.24 -27.89 -18.37
C GLU A 217 -0.13 -27.53 -19.38
N ALA A 218 0.83 -28.43 -19.58
CA ALA A 218 1.95 -28.19 -20.49
C ALA A 218 1.48 -28.18 -21.95
N SER A 219 0.60 -29.09 -22.35
CA SER A 219 -0.01 -29.14 -23.68
C SER A 219 -0.80 -27.88 -23.98
N ARG A 220 -1.58 -27.39 -23.00
CA ARG A 220 -2.32 -26.12 -23.11
C ARG A 220 -1.38 -24.93 -23.32
N ARG A 221 -0.35 -24.83 -22.48
CA ARG A 221 0.68 -23.78 -22.56
C ARG A 221 1.41 -23.78 -23.90
N ILE A 222 1.79 -24.96 -24.42
CA ILE A 222 2.48 -25.11 -25.72
C ILE A 222 1.60 -24.59 -26.86
N ALA A 223 0.28 -24.79 -26.80
CA ALA A 223 -0.65 -24.26 -27.78
C ALA A 223 -0.89 -22.74 -27.63
N GLY A 224 -0.95 -22.24 -26.39
CA GLY A 224 -1.31 -20.86 -26.08
C GLY A 224 -0.19 -19.84 -26.30
N ILE A 225 1.04 -20.12 -25.83
CA ILE A 225 2.14 -19.14 -25.85
C ILE A 225 2.45 -18.58 -27.25
N PRO A 226 2.57 -19.40 -28.31
CA PRO A 226 2.86 -18.87 -29.64
C PRO A 226 1.77 -17.94 -30.19
N LEU A 227 0.53 -18.13 -29.76
CA LEU A 227 -0.60 -17.28 -30.15
C LEU A 227 -0.63 -16.00 -29.32
N LEU A 228 -0.40 -16.10 -28.01
CA LEU A 228 -0.29 -14.95 -27.12
C LEU A 228 0.87 -14.02 -27.53
N ASN A 229 2.02 -14.58 -27.92
CA ASN A 229 3.18 -13.82 -28.40
C ASN A 229 2.92 -13.04 -29.71
N LYS A 230 1.83 -13.30 -30.43
CA LYS A 230 1.42 -12.47 -31.58
C LYS A 230 0.62 -11.24 -31.16
N LEU A 231 0.12 -11.21 -29.92
CA LEU A 231 -0.67 -10.10 -29.37
C LEU A 231 0.18 -9.17 -28.50
N LEU A 232 1.32 -9.67 -28.04
CA LEU A 232 2.26 -8.94 -27.18
C LEU A 232 3.43 -8.42 -28.01
N GLU A 233 3.88 -7.20 -27.70
CA GLU A 233 5.07 -6.61 -28.32
C GLU A 233 6.33 -7.34 -27.85
N TYR A 234 6.37 -7.68 -26.55
CA TYR A 234 7.48 -8.40 -25.95
C TYR A 234 7.07 -9.85 -25.66
N PRO A 235 7.61 -10.82 -26.39
CA PRO A 235 7.19 -12.22 -26.28
C PRO A 235 7.54 -12.80 -24.91
N ILE A 236 6.64 -13.62 -24.38
CA ILE A 236 6.88 -14.39 -23.16
C ILE A 236 7.44 -15.78 -23.51
N ARG A 237 8.21 -16.35 -22.57
CA ARG A 237 8.80 -17.69 -22.68
C ARG A 237 8.68 -18.47 -21.37
N ALA A 238 8.43 -19.77 -21.48
CA ALA A 238 8.61 -20.67 -20.34
C ALA A 238 10.11 -20.74 -20.01
N GLY A 239 10.48 -20.65 -18.74
CA GLY A 239 11.89 -20.63 -18.39
C GLY A 239 12.14 -20.47 -16.90
N ASP A 240 13.41 -20.61 -16.54
CA ASP A 240 13.84 -20.51 -15.16
C ASP A 240 13.77 -19.04 -14.71
N VAL A 241 13.28 -18.86 -13.48
CA VAL A 241 13.11 -17.57 -12.81
C VAL A 241 13.88 -17.66 -11.50
N GLY A 242 14.90 -16.81 -11.37
CA GLY A 242 15.85 -16.92 -10.27
C GLY A 242 16.57 -18.27 -10.26
N LYS A 243 16.82 -18.82 -9.06
CA LYS A 243 17.66 -20.03 -8.90
C LYS A 243 16.88 -21.35 -8.85
N SER A 244 15.60 -21.31 -8.52
CA SER A 244 14.87 -22.52 -8.12
C SER A 244 13.41 -22.56 -8.59
N ALA A 245 12.97 -21.60 -9.39
CA ALA A 245 11.62 -21.57 -9.93
C ALA A 245 11.66 -21.64 -11.46
N ARG A 246 10.64 -22.25 -12.07
CA ARG A 246 10.43 -22.24 -13.52
C ARG A 246 9.00 -21.78 -13.77
N SER A 247 8.85 -20.71 -14.52
CA SER A 247 7.53 -20.17 -14.87
C SER A 247 7.02 -20.76 -16.18
N ASP A 248 5.71 -20.71 -16.35
CA ASP A 248 5.06 -21.14 -17.57
C ASP A 248 5.22 -20.13 -18.71
N GLY A 249 5.32 -18.84 -18.41
CA GLY A 249 5.61 -17.83 -19.43
C GLY A 249 5.93 -16.49 -18.82
N HIS A 250 7.14 -15.97 -19.02
CA HIS A 250 7.51 -14.62 -18.57
C HIS A 250 8.29 -13.85 -19.62
N CYS A 251 8.28 -12.54 -19.47
CA CYS A 251 9.18 -11.59 -20.13
C CYS A 251 9.82 -10.73 -19.03
N ASP A 252 11.12 -10.49 -19.12
CA ASP A 252 11.89 -9.72 -18.15
C ASP A 252 12.76 -8.63 -18.81
N VAL A 253 13.10 -7.62 -18.03
CA VAL A 253 14.06 -6.56 -18.35
C VAL A 253 15.16 -6.64 -17.29
N ASP A 254 16.35 -7.11 -17.67
CA ASP A 254 17.50 -7.26 -16.75
C ASP A 254 17.15 -8.01 -15.45
N GLY A 255 16.38 -9.09 -15.55
CA GLY A 255 15.93 -9.89 -14.42
C GLY A 255 14.77 -9.30 -13.61
N MET A 256 14.16 -8.20 -14.07
CA MET A 256 12.90 -7.68 -13.55
C MET A 256 11.76 -8.17 -14.44
N ILE A 257 10.89 -9.06 -13.93
CA ILE A 257 9.75 -9.55 -14.71
C ILE A 257 8.79 -8.38 -15.01
N SER A 258 8.57 -8.13 -16.29
CA SER A 258 7.61 -7.14 -16.80
C SER A 258 6.25 -7.77 -17.06
N THR A 259 6.22 -9.04 -17.46
CA THR A 259 5.00 -9.80 -17.77
C THR A 259 5.15 -11.27 -17.35
N ILE A 260 4.10 -11.83 -16.75
CA ILE A 260 4.02 -13.23 -16.32
C ILE A 260 2.67 -13.82 -16.71
N ALA A 261 2.66 -15.08 -17.16
CA ALA A 261 1.47 -15.84 -17.48
C ALA A 261 1.50 -17.19 -16.76
N GLU A 262 0.42 -17.51 -16.04
CA GLU A 262 0.20 -18.80 -15.38
C GLU A 262 -0.94 -19.55 -16.09
N TRP A 263 -0.73 -20.84 -16.35
CA TRP A 263 -1.66 -21.66 -17.15
C TRP A 263 -2.19 -22.82 -16.33
N LYS A 264 -3.51 -22.97 -16.26
CA LYS A 264 -4.22 -24.04 -15.56
C LYS A 264 -5.28 -24.66 -16.46
N ASN A 265 -5.44 -25.97 -16.37
CA ASN A 265 -6.31 -26.71 -17.30
C ASN A 265 -7.80 -26.60 -16.99
N GLY A 266 -8.19 -26.67 -15.72
CA GLY A 266 -9.59 -26.65 -15.33
C GLY A 266 -9.75 -25.99 -13.96
N LEU A 267 -10.93 -25.42 -13.69
CA LEU A 267 -11.24 -24.82 -12.39
C LEU A 267 -11.28 -25.87 -11.27
N ALA A 268 -11.78 -27.07 -11.57
CA ALA A 268 -11.81 -28.18 -10.63
C ALA A 268 -10.41 -28.78 -10.46
N GLY A 269 -9.94 -28.89 -9.21
CA GLY A 269 -8.64 -29.48 -8.89
C GLY A 269 -7.48 -28.48 -8.77
N ILE A 270 -7.73 -27.18 -8.99
CA ILE A 270 -6.75 -26.14 -8.67
C ILE A 270 -6.58 -26.07 -7.15
N SER A 271 -5.38 -26.40 -6.68
CA SER A 271 -5.02 -26.35 -5.25
C SER A 271 -4.21 -25.11 -4.86
N THR A 272 -3.88 -24.27 -5.85
CA THR A 272 -3.07 -23.05 -5.69
C THR A 272 -3.78 -21.83 -6.25
N PHE A 273 -3.56 -20.65 -5.68
CA PHE A 273 -4.07 -19.38 -6.21
C PHE A 273 -3.15 -18.88 -7.35
N PRO A 274 -3.57 -18.93 -8.63
CA PRO A 274 -2.65 -18.67 -9.75
C PRO A 274 -2.07 -17.25 -9.75
N HIS A 275 -2.86 -16.26 -9.34
CA HIS A 275 -2.40 -14.87 -9.20
C HIS A 275 -1.34 -14.72 -8.10
N ALA A 276 -1.45 -15.45 -6.98
CA ALA A 276 -0.44 -15.44 -5.92
C ALA A 276 0.86 -16.14 -6.39
N GLN A 277 0.73 -17.15 -7.24
CA GLN A 277 1.87 -17.82 -7.87
C GLN A 277 2.62 -16.86 -8.81
N CYS A 278 1.92 -16.02 -9.57
CA CYS A 278 2.52 -14.93 -10.35
C CYS A 278 3.35 -13.99 -9.47
N VAL A 279 2.85 -13.57 -8.31
CA VAL A 279 3.63 -12.74 -7.35
C VAL A 279 4.88 -13.47 -6.88
N GLY A 280 4.78 -14.78 -6.61
CA GLY A 280 5.92 -15.62 -6.29
C GLY A 280 7.01 -15.58 -7.37
N TYR A 281 6.65 -15.77 -8.65
CA TYR A 281 7.62 -15.68 -9.75
C TYR A 281 8.27 -14.29 -9.84
N VAL A 282 7.48 -13.22 -9.75
CA VAL A 282 8.02 -11.85 -9.74
C VAL A 282 9.01 -11.65 -8.60
N ALA A 283 8.68 -12.12 -7.39
CA ALA A 283 9.55 -12.02 -6.22
C ALA A 283 10.86 -12.80 -6.38
N HIS A 284 10.81 -14.02 -6.91
CA HIS A 284 12.01 -14.82 -7.20
C HIS A 284 12.90 -14.14 -8.22
N SER A 285 12.32 -13.51 -9.25
CA SER A 285 13.08 -12.74 -10.24
C SER A 285 13.78 -11.54 -9.60
N HIS A 286 13.03 -10.77 -8.80
CA HIS A 286 13.55 -9.60 -8.12
C HIS A 286 14.71 -9.91 -7.17
N VAL A 287 14.62 -11.00 -6.38
CA VAL A 287 15.71 -11.40 -5.47
C VAL A 287 16.95 -11.89 -6.23
N ALA A 288 16.77 -12.43 -7.43
CA ALA A 288 17.87 -12.90 -8.26
C ALA A 288 18.55 -11.77 -9.05
N SER A 289 17.90 -10.61 -9.24
CA SER A 289 18.42 -9.49 -10.03
C SER A 289 19.27 -8.54 -9.18
N ASP A 290 20.52 -8.34 -9.59
CA ASP A 290 21.40 -7.34 -8.97
C ASP A 290 20.87 -5.91 -9.13
N LYS A 291 20.13 -5.62 -10.21
CA LYS A 291 19.53 -4.30 -10.45
C LYS A 291 18.49 -3.95 -9.37
N VAL A 292 17.75 -4.94 -8.90
CA VAL A 292 16.66 -4.72 -7.93
C VAL A 292 17.17 -4.42 -6.52
N LYS A 293 18.41 -4.83 -6.19
CA LYS A 293 19.03 -4.56 -4.89
C LYS A 293 18.99 -3.08 -4.51
N ASP A 294 19.26 -2.22 -5.47
CA ASP A 294 19.27 -0.78 -5.27
C ASP A 294 17.89 -0.13 -5.54
N LEU A 295 17.11 -0.71 -6.45
CA LEU A 295 15.82 -0.15 -6.87
C LEU A 295 14.69 -0.39 -5.87
N CYS A 296 14.59 -1.56 -5.24
CA CYS A 296 13.47 -1.90 -4.36
C CYS A 296 13.30 -0.94 -3.17
N GLY A 297 14.38 -0.28 -2.75
CA GLY A 297 14.35 0.74 -1.70
C GLY A 297 14.03 2.15 -2.18
N ARG A 298 13.82 2.38 -3.48
CA ARG A 298 13.73 3.72 -4.07
C ARG A 298 12.69 3.88 -5.19
N GLN A 299 12.22 2.78 -5.77
CA GLN A 299 11.26 2.74 -6.87
C GLN A 299 10.22 1.65 -6.62
N THR A 300 9.03 1.85 -7.19
CA THR A 300 8.06 0.76 -7.35
C THR A 300 8.38 0.00 -8.63
N LEU A 301 8.19 -1.33 -8.63
CA LEU A 301 8.45 -2.17 -9.80
C LEU A 301 7.13 -2.82 -10.25
N PRO A 302 6.52 -2.35 -11.34
CA PRO A 302 5.26 -2.88 -11.85
C PRO A 302 5.48 -4.13 -12.73
N ALA A 303 4.49 -5.01 -12.76
CA ALA A 303 4.42 -6.15 -13.66
C ALA A 303 2.96 -6.44 -14.05
N LEU A 304 2.77 -6.93 -15.27
CA LEU A 304 1.49 -7.45 -15.75
C LEU A 304 1.43 -8.97 -15.53
N ALA A 305 0.40 -9.45 -14.85
CA ALA A 305 0.14 -10.88 -14.69
C ALA A 305 -1.13 -11.30 -15.43
N MET A 306 -1.06 -12.42 -16.14
CA MET A 306 -2.19 -13.06 -16.82
C MET A 306 -2.39 -14.46 -16.27
N THR A 307 -3.62 -14.84 -15.95
CA THR A 307 -3.94 -16.20 -15.55
C THR A 307 -4.91 -16.79 -16.55
N PHE A 308 -4.53 -17.91 -17.17
CA PHE A 308 -5.33 -18.67 -18.11
C PHE A 308 -5.82 -19.93 -17.40
N ILE A 309 -7.12 -20.02 -17.12
CA ILE A 309 -7.70 -21.12 -16.34
C ILE A 309 -8.90 -21.65 -17.09
N ASP A 310 -8.81 -22.88 -17.60
CA ASP A 310 -9.85 -23.40 -18.49
C ASP A 310 -10.11 -22.41 -19.63
N ASP A 311 -11.34 -22.22 -20.10
CA ASP A 311 -11.67 -21.21 -21.09
C ASP A 311 -11.64 -19.75 -20.57
N LEU A 312 -11.10 -19.46 -19.38
CA LEU A 312 -11.08 -18.13 -18.79
C LEU A 312 -9.69 -17.48 -18.83
N VAL A 313 -9.67 -16.15 -18.96
CA VAL A 313 -8.49 -15.31 -18.76
C VAL A 313 -8.78 -14.17 -17.81
N GLN A 314 -7.82 -13.83 -16.96
CA GLN A 314 -7.87 -12.66 -16.10
C GLN A 314 -6.53 -11.94 -16.07
N PHE A 315 -6.59 -10.61 -16.12
CA PHE A 315 -5.43 -9.72 -16.08
C PHE A 315 -5.30 -9.11 -14.69
N HIS A 316 -4.07 -9.01 -14.19
CA HIS A 316 -3.75 -8.51 -12.87
C HIS A 316 -2.57 -7.53 -12.95
N ALA A 317 -2.64 -6.49 -12.16
CA ALA A 317 -1.52 -5.61 -11.88
C ALA A 317 -0.78 -6.13 -10.65
N ILE A 318 0.54 -6.29 -10.77
CA ILE A 318 1.45 -6.56 -9.66
C ILE A 318 2.37 -5.36 -9.50
N ILE A 319 2.63 -4.92 -8.28
CA ILE A 319 3.61 -3.87 -8.03
C ILE A 319 4.38 -4.12 -6.73
N LEU A 320 5.71 -3.98 -6.79
CA LEU A 320 6.58 -4.00 -5.62
C LEU A 320 6.51 -2.66 -4.89
N LEU A 321 6.16 -2.71 -3.60
CA LEU A 321 6.06 -1.57 -2.69
C LEU A 321 7.10 -1.73 -1.57
N GLY A 322 8.32 -1.25 -1.83
CA GLY A 322 9.47 -1.50 -0.96
C GLY A 322 9.88 -2.97 -1.00
N HIS A 323 9.35 -3.77 -0.06
CA HIS A 323 9.65 -5.20 0.09
C HIS A 323 8.41 -6.09 0.03
N GLN A 324 7.21 -5.50 -0.07
CA GLN A 324 5.94 -6.21 -0.17
C GLN A 324 5.35 -6.01 -1.55
N TYR A 325 4.41 -6.87 -1.94
CA TYR A 325 3.74 -6.79 -3.23
C TYR A 325 2.28 -6.41 -3.04
N ARG A 326 1.75 -5.60 -3.95
CA ARG A 326 0.31 -5.47 -4.16
C ARG A 326 -0.09 -6.21 -5.43
N ILE A 327 -1.23 -6.89 -5.39
CA ILE A 327 -1.86 -7.51 -6.55
C ILE A 327 -3.34 -7.12 -6.62
N VAL A 328 -3.78 -6.68 -7.80
CA VAL A 328 -5.18 -6.30 -8.05
C VAL A 328 -5.61 -6.86 -9.41
N GLY A 329 -6.80 -7.43 -9.50
CA GLY A 329 -7.39 -7.81 -10.78
C GLY A 329 -7.79 -6.56 -11.58
N LEU A 330 -7.25 -6.44 -12.80
CA LEU A 330 -7.58 -5.36 -13.74
C LEU A 330 -8.85 -5.67 -14.55
N THR A 331 -9.20 -6.95 -14.65
CA THR A 331 -10.42 -7.42 -15.31
C THR A 331 -11.16 -8.42 -14.42
N PRO A 332 -12.47 -8.63 -14.64
CA PRO A 332 -13.10 -9.89 -14.24
C PRO A 332 -12.46 -11.07 -14.99
N ALA A 333 -12.85 -12.30 -14.65
CA ALA A 333 -12.55 -13.47 -15.47
C ALA A 333 -13.36 -13.38 -16.78
N LEU A 334 -12.66 -13.24 -17.90
CA LEU A 334 -13.25 -13.14 -19.24
C LEU A 334 -13.20 -14.51 -19.92
N SER A 335 -14.29 -14.93 -20.56
CA SER A 335 -14.36 -16.21 -21.27
C SER A 335 -13.87 -16.09 -22.71
N PHE A 336 -13.10 -17.09 -23.14
CA PHE A 336 -12.73 -17.32 -24.53
C PHE A 336 -13.85 -17.96 -25.34
N SER A 337 -14.81 -18.61 -24.68
CA SER A 337 -15.89 -19.33 -25.35
C SER A 337 -16.78 -18.38 -26.15
N LEU A 338 -16.83 -18.63 -27.46
CA LEU A 338 -17.70 -17.90 -28.40
C LEU A 338 -19.19 -18.05 -28.06
N TRP A 339 -19.57 -19.16 -27.42
CA TRP A 339 -20.96 -19.45 -27.07
C TRP A 339 -21.37 -18.87 -25.72
N ALA A 340 -20.39 -18.59 -24.84
CA ALA A 340 -20.64 -18.02 -23.51
C ALA A 340 -20.53 -16.49 -23.48
N THR A 341 -20.12 -15.86 -24.59
CA THR A 341 -19.92 -14.41 -24.67
C THR A 341 -20.91 -13.76 -25.62
N ASN A 342 -21.54 -12.67 -25.18
CA ASN A 342 -22.27 -11.77 -26.07
C ASN A 342 -21.32 -10.76 -26.72
N VAL A 343 -21.83 -9.92 -27.62
CA VAL A 343 -21.05 -8.91 -28.34
C VAL A 343 -20.28 -7.97 -27.39
N VAL A 344 -20.89 -7.59 -26.27
CA VAL A 344 -20.27 -6.70 -25.27
C VAL A 344 -19.10 -7.41 -24.56
N GLN A 345 -19.32 -8.64 -24.09
CA GLN A 345 -18.28 -9.44 -23.43
C GLN A 345 -17.13 -9.78 -24.38
N ARG A 346 -17.44 -10.03 -25.66
CA ARG A 346 -16.41 -10.28 -26.67
C ARG A 346 -15.57 -9.03 -26.93
N LYS A 347 -16.20 -7.86 -27.02
CA LYS A 347 -15.49 -6.58 -27.11
C LYS A 347 -14.64 -6.30 -25.88
N GLN A 348 -15.11 -6.62 -24.68
CA GLN A 348 -14.31 -6.54 -23.45
C GLN A 348 -13.06 -7.43 -23.51
N LEU A 349 -13.17 -8.64 -24.08
CA LEU A 349 -12.02 -9.51 -24.30
C LEU A 349 -10.99 -8.85 -25.24
N TYR A 350 -11.42 -8.26 -26.36
CA TYR A 350 -10.52 -7.54 -27.27
C TYR A 350 -9.85 -6.35 -26.58
N ASN A 351 -10.65 -5.52 -25.90
CA ASN A 351 -10.15 -4.36 -25.16
C ASN A 351 -9.13 -4.76 -24.08
N ALA A 352 -9.34 -5.88 -23.39
CA ALA A 352 -8.41 -6.38 -22.39
C ALA A 352 -7.03 -6.73 -22.98
N PHE A 353 -6.99 -7.36 -24.17
CA PHE A 353 -5.72 -7.66 -24.84
C PHE A 353 -5.05 -6.42 -25.44
N ILE A 354 -5.83 -5.46 -25.95
CA ILE A 354 -5.30 -4.15 -26.38
C ILE A 354 -4.66 -3.45 -25.18
N ALA A 355 -5.39 -3.35 -24.07
CA ALA A 355 -4.92 -2.73 -22.83
C ALA A 355 -3.68 -3.43 -22.28
N ALA A 356 -3.66 -4.77 -22.30
CA ALA A 356 -2.52 -5.57 -21.86
C ALA A 356 -1.27 -5.33 -22.71
N SER A 357 -1.41 -5.24 -24.04
CA SER A 357 -0.30 -4.96 -24.96
C SER A 357 0.28 -3.57 -24.70
N VAL A 358 -0.57 -2.56 -24.56
CA VAL A 358 -0.14 -1.17 -24.24
C VAL A 358 0.53 -1.12 -22.86
N LEU A 359 -0.07 -1.75 -21.86
CA LEU A 359 0.48 -1.80 -20.50
C LEU A 359 1.85 -2.50 -20.47
N GLN A 360 2.00 -3.61 -21.19
CA GLN A 360 3.27 -4.32 -21.30
C GLN A 360 4.35 -3.40 -21.88
N GLN A 361 4.06 -2.68 -22.95
CA GLN A 361 5.02 -1.76 -23.57
C GLN A 361 5.46 -0.65 -22.60
N ARG A 362 4.51 -0.09 -21.85
CA ARG A 362 4.80 0.96 -20.83
C ARG A 362 5.65 0.42 -19.69
N ILE A 363 5.29 -0.74 -19.12
CA ILE A 363 6.07 -1.39 -18.07
C ILE A 363 7.49 -1.69 -18.57
N HIS A 364 7.62 -2.27 -19.77
CA HIS A 364 8.92 -2.64 -20.32
C HIS A 364 9.82 -1.42 -20.50
N ARG A 365 9.30 -0.34 -21.10
CA ARG A 365 10.02 0.93 -21.26
C ARG A 365 10.44 1.53 -19.92
N ASP A 366 9.54 1.55 -18.94
CA ASP A 366 9.83 2.17 -17.64
C ASP A 366 10.88 1.33 -16.87
N LEU A 367 10.78 0.00 -16.88
CA LEU A 367 11.80 -0.89 -16.30
C LEU A 367 13.16 -0.76 -17.00
N GLN A 368 13.19 -0.57 -18.33
CA GLN A 368 14.42 -0.30 -19.07
C GLN A 368 15.07 1.01 -18.61
N SER A 369 14.26 2.05 -18.39
CA SER A 369 14.73 3.34 -17.85
C SER A 369 15.27 3.22 -16.43
N TYR A 370 14.72 2.32 -15.61
CA TYR A 370 15.23 2.07 -14.25
C TYR A 370 16.54 1.29 -14.26
N ALA A 371 16.66 0.31 -15.16
CA ALA A 371 17.89 -0.47 -15.32
C ALA A 371 19.04 0.37 -15.87
N ASN A 372 18.73 1.33 -16.74
CA ASN A 372 19.69 2.18 -17.45
C ASN A 372 19.24 3.65 -17.36
N PRO A 373 19.42 4.29 -16.19
CA PRO A 373 18.90 5.63 -15.97
C PRO A 373 19.72 6.68 -16.72
N ASP A 374 19.00 7.64 -17.29
CA ASP A 374 19.58 8.83 -17.91
C ASP A 374 20.21 9.73 -16.83
N PRO A 375 21.54 9.98 -16.88
CA PRO A 375 22.22 10.84 -15.91
C PRO A 375 21.64 12.27 -15.86
N ASP A 376 21.10 12.76 -16.97
CA ASP A 376 20.64 14.14 -17.12
C ASP A 376 19.21 14.35 -16.62
N GLN A 377 18.43 13.27 -16.42
CA GLN A 377 17.01 13.39 -16.03
C GLN A 377 16.77 13.52 -14.52
N GLY A 378 17.79 13.42 -13.66
CA GLY A 378 17.65 13.57 -12.22
C GLY A 378 16.65 12.60 -11.59
N GLN A 379 17.13 11.47 -11.04
CA GLN A 379 16.23 10.48 -10.43
C GLN A 379 15.52 11.02 -9.18
N VAL A 380 14.18 11.01 -9.21
CA VAL A 380 13.36 11.19 -8.01
C VAL A 380 13.23 9.85 -7.30
N PHE A 381 13.84 9.73 -6.14
CA PHE A 381 13.76 8.52 -5.31
C PHE A 381 12.62 8.61 -4.30
N LEU A 382 11.87 7.53 -4.16
CA LEU A 382 10.88 7.38 -3.10
C LEU A 382 11.57 7.19 -1.75
N ARG A 383 11.04 7.84 -0.72
CA ARG A 383 11.45 7.63 0.68
C ARG A 383 10.71 6.43 1.27
N PRO A 384 11.25 5.80 2.32
CA PRO A 384 10.51 4.81 3.11
C PRO A 384 9.13 5.35 3.52
N GLY A 385 8.08 4.55 3.32
CA GLY A 385 6.68 4.94 3.56
C GLY A 385 5.95 5.53 2.34
N GLN A 386 6.65 6.20 1.42
CA GLN A 386 6.01 6.79 0.23
C GLN A 386 5.53 5.74 -0.78
N PHE A 387 6.02 4.51 -0.69
CA PHE A 387 5.57 3.40 -1.55
C PHE A 387 4.07 3.12 -1.44
N PHE A 388 3.42 3.52 -0.34
CA PHE A 388 2.00 3.26 -0.13
C PHE A 388 1.12 4.44 -0.57
N PHE A 389 1.72 5.58 -0.92
CA PHE A 389 1.01 6.77 -1.37
C PHE A 389 0.87 6.81 -2.90
N PRO A 390 -0.09 7.59 -3.42
CA PRO A 390 -0.19 7.84 -4.86
C PRO A 390 1.15 8.31 -5.44
N SER A 391 1.57 7.72 -6.57
CA SER A 391 2.73 8.17 -7.33
C SER A 391 2.38 9.38 -8.22
N VAL A 392 1.67 10.33 -7.64
CA VAL A 392 1.24 11.59 -8.27
C VAL A 392 1.92 12.73 -7.52
N SER A 393 2.81 13.44 -8.20
CA SER A 393 3.60 14.55 -7.64
C SER A 393 3.33 15.90 -8.31
N LYS A 394 2.51 15.90 -9.35
CA LYS A 394 2.05 17.11 -10.03
C LYS A 394 0.70 16.87 -10.70
N ILE A 395 -0.11 17.92 -10.77
CA ILE A 395 -1.37 17.95 -11.53
C ILE A 395 -1.54 19.30 -12.21
N LEU A 396 -2.44 19.40 -13.18
CA LEU A 396 -2.77 20.67 -13.83
C LEU A 396 -3.17 21.73 -12.81
N ALA A 397 -2.59 22.92 -12.94
CA ALA A 397 -2.96 24.08 -12.15
C ALA A 397 -4.41 24.48 -12.44
N TYR A 398 -5.16 24.82 -11.38
CA TYR A 398 -6.53 25.29 -11.55
C TYR A 398 -6.57 26.75 -12.00
N LYS A 399 -7.59 27.10 -12.79
CA LYS A 399 -7.74 28.45 -13.37
C LYS A 399 -7.82 29.51 -12.26
N GLY A 400 -7.18 30.66 -12.45
CA GLY A 400 -7.31 31.81 -11.55
C GLY A 400 -5.99 32.30 -10.94
N ASP A 401 -4.94 31.48 -10.95
CA ASP A 401 -3.60 31.96 -10.63
C ASP A 401 -2.94 32.46 -11.93
N ASN A 402 -2.54 33.73 -11.97
CA ASN A 402 -1.66 34.30 -13.02
C ASN A 402 -0.25 33.67 -13.01
N ALA A 403 -0.11 32.43 -12.54
CA ALA A 403 1.12 31.67 -12.57
C ALA A 403 1.37 31.20 -14.00
N ASN A 404 2.53 31.55 -14.54
CA ASN A 404 3.03 30.99 -15.82
C ASN A 404 3.27 29.47 -15.75
N GLU A 405 3.04 28.82 -14.62
CA GLU A 405 3.20 27.38 -14.44
C GLU A 405 1.90 26.62 -14.74
N GLU A 406 1.95 25.74 -15.73
CA GLU A 406 0.86 24.84 -16.14
C GLU A 406 0.49 23.79 -15.07
N TYR A 407 1.41 23.46 -14.16
CA TYR A 407 1.26 22.39 -13.18
C TYR A 407 1.56 22.84 -11.76
N ILE A 408 0.72 22.42 -10.80
CA ILE A 408 1.07 22.46 -9.39
C ILE A 408 1.92 21.22 -9.05
N LYS A 409 3.05 21.42 -8.35
CA LYS A 409 3.98 20.35 -7.96
C LYS A 409 4.02 20.23 -6.45
N PHE A 410 3.92 19.01 -5.93
CA PHE A 410 3.84 18.74 -4.50
C PHE A 410 4.51 17.41 -4.13
N ILE A 411 4.74 17.21 -2.83
CA ILE A 411 5.07 15.91 -2.25
C ILE A 411 3.98 15.53 -1.26
N ILE A 412 3.40 14.34 -1.44
CA ILE A 412 2.54 13.72 -0.42
C ILE A 412 3.43 13.23 0.74
N SER A 413 3.10 13.69 1.94
CA SER A 413 3.84 13.40 3.18
C SER A 413 3.04 12.54 4.14
N ASP A 414 1.71 12.69 4.16
CA ASP A 414 0.85 11.94 5.05
C ASP A 414 -0.55 11.72 4.46
N HIS A 415 -1.36 10.95 5.17
CA HIS A 415 -2.76 10.66 4.85
C HIS A 415 -3.59 10.77 6.13
N PHE A 416 -4.83 11.21 5.98
CA PHE A 416 -5.76 11.18 7.10
C PHE A 416 -6.24 9.74 7.25
N ALA A 417 -5.75 8.99 8.24
CA ALA A 417 -6.30 7.68 8.58
C ALA A 417 -7.56 7.86 9.44
N GLY A 418 -8.70 7.27 9.04
CA GLY A 418 -9.94 7.39 9.81
C GLY A 418 -9.78 6.77 11.19
N THR A 419 -10.01 7.54 12.26
CA THR A 419 -9.75 7.17 13.65
C THR A 419 -10.90 6.41 14.32
N GLY A 420 -11.57 5.47 13.63
CA GLY A 420 -12.69 4.72 14.19
C GLY A 420 -12.86 3.29 13.65
N GLU A 421 -13.31 2.38 14.51
CA GLU A 421 -13.92 1.11 14.10
C GLU A 421 -15.29 1.40 13.44
N GLY A 422 -15.49 0.96 12.20
CA GLY A 422 -16.79 1.01 11.53
C GLY A 422 -17.07 2.23 10.65
N THR A 423 -16.24 3.27 10.65
CA THR A 423 -16.31 4.37 9.68
C THR A 423 -15.46 4.05 8.47
N PHE A 424 -15.98 4.31 7.26
CA PHE A 424 -15.28 4.13 5.98
C PHE A 424 -13.90 4.80 6.07
N ARG A 425 -12.84 4.00 6.23
CA ARG A 425 -11.47 4.48 6.41
C ARG A 425 -11.05 5.30 5.18
N ASN A 426 -11.22 6.61 5.37
CA ASN A 426 -10.85 7.80 4.64
C ASN A 426 -10.57 7.72 3.12
N ARG A 427 -11.36 8.53 2.42
CA ARG A 427 -11.44 8.77 0.98
C ARG A 427 -10.16 9.40 0.44
N HIS A 428 -9.11 8.63 0.15
CA HIS A 428 -7.91 9.04 -0.63
C HIS A 428 -7.52 10.52 -0.48
N LEU A 429 -7.41 10.98 0.77
CA LEU A 429 -7.15 12.37 1.15
C LEU A 429 -5.80 12.45 1.84
N TYR A 430 -4.93 13.28 1.30
CA TYR A 430 -3.52 13.31 1.62
C TYR A 430 -3.06 14.71 2.00
N GLN A 431 -2.21 14.81 3.01
CA GLN A 431 -1.46 16.02 3.30
C GLN A 431 -0.24 16.05 2.38
N ALA A 432 -0.01 17.21 1.77
CA ALA A 432 1.11 17.41 0.86
C ALA A 432 1.74 18.79 1.05
N THR A 433 2.94 18.95 0.50
CA THR A 433 3.69 20.20 0.56
C THR A 433 4.06 20.67 -0.84
N LEU A 434 3.85 21.95 -1.14
CA LEU A 434 4.24 22.55 -2.41
C LEU A 434 5.76 22.53 -2.63
N ARG A 435 6.16 22.17 -3.85
CA ARG A 435 7.57 22.16 -4.29
C ARG A 435 8.00 23.43 -4.99
N VAL A 436 7.04 24.23 -5.44
CA VAL A 436 7.27 25.49 -6.15
C VAL A 436 6.34 26.55 -5.55
N ALA A 437 6.86 27.75 -5.36
CA ALA A 437 6.09 28.88 -4.88
C ALA A 437 5.08 29.33 -5.95
N ARG A 438 3.90 29.75 -5.51
CA ARG A 438 2.83 30.33 -6.33
C ARG A 438 2.33 31.62 -5.68
N PRO A 439 1.60 32.49 -6.41
CA PRO A 439 1.03 33.70 -5.84
C PRO A 439 0.19 33.39 -4.59
N GLY A 440 0.59 33.91 -3.43
CA GLY A 440 -0.07 33.64 -2.14
C GLY A 440 0.36 32.35 -1.42
N TYR A 441 1.14 31.47 -2.06
CA TYR A 441 1.55 30.18 -1.49
C TYR A 441 3.05 29.95 -1.67
N PRO A 442 3.90 30.23 -0.67
CA PRO A 442 5.33 29.97 -0.77
C PRO A 442 5.66 28.48 -0.98
N CYS A 443 6.87 28.20 -1.47
CA CYS A 443 7.40 26.84 -1.46
C CYS A 443 7.42 26.32 -0.02
N GLY A 444 6.98 25.09 0.21
CA GLY A 444 6.83 24.56 1.56
C GLY A 444 5.43 24.73 2.17
N THR A 445 4.50 25.44 1.51
CA THR A 445 3.11 25.52 1.99
C THR A 445 2.43 24.15 1.98
N GLU A 446 1.74 23.86 3.08
CA GLU A 446 0.90 22.67 3.22
C GLU A 446 -0.41 22.81 2.46
N ILE A 447 -0.82 21.72 1.81
CA ILE A 447 -2.04 21.62 1.01
C ILE A 447 -2.69 20.27 1.27
N LEU A 448 -3.96 20.16 0.88
CA LEU A 448 -4.66 18.88 0.78
C LEU A 448 -4.71 18.41 -0.66
N VAL A 449 -4.48 17.11 -0.86
CA VAL A 449 -4.66 16.44 -2.16
C VAL A 449 -5.66 15.32 -1.99
N LYS A 450 -6.80 15.44 -2.66
CA LYS A 450 -7.86 14.43 -2.70
C LYS A 450 -7.83 13.70 -4.04
N PHE A 451 -8.06 12.39 -3.99
CA PHE A 451 -8.38 11.60 -5.17
C PHE A 451 -9.80 11.05 -5.07
N SER A 452 -10.61 11.28 -6.09
CA SER A 452 -11.99 10.77 -6.11
C SER A 452 -12.39 10.32 -7.51
N ARG A 453 -13.24 9.30 -7.62
CA ARG A 453 -13.82 8.91 -8.92
C ARG A 453 -15.02 9.75 -9.32
N ARG A 454 -15.53 10.57 -8.40
CA ARG A 454 -16.65 11.50 -8.64
C ARG A 454 -16.37 12.78 -7.86
N TYR A 455 -16.45 13.91 -8.53
CA TYR A 455 -16.20 15.19 -7.91
C TYR A 455 -16.88 16.29 -8.72
N CYS A 456 -17.72 17.10 -8.07
CA CYS A 456 -18.35 18.24 -8.73
C CYS A 456 -17.51 19.50 -8.52
N MET A 457 -16.65 19.79 -9.51
CA MET A 457 -15.85 21.01 -9.50
C MET A 457 -16.73 22.26 -9.61
N ASP A 458 -17.83 22.21 -10.39
CA ASP A 458 -18.72 23.37 -10.58
C ASP A 458 -19.42 23.79 -9.27
N LEU A 459 -19.89 22.83 -8.46
CA LEU A 459 -20.47 23.10 -7.15
C LEU A 459 -19.40 23.59 -6.16
N HIS A 460 -18.20 23.01 -6.19
CA HIS A 460 -17.09 23.51 -5.37
C HIS A 460 -16.79 24.97 -5.71
N ASP A 461 -16.62 25.31 -6.98
CA ASP A 461 -16.40 26.68 -7.43
C ASP A 461 -17.55 27.62 -7.03
N PHE A 462 -18.79 27.16 -7.14
CA PHE A 462 -19.95 27.94 -6.70
C PHE A 462 -19.84 28.32 -5.22
N CYS A 463 -19.56 27.35 -4.35
CA CYS A 463 -19.39 27.58 -2.92
C CYS A 463 -18.14 28.42 -2.61
N TYR A 464 -17.03 28.20 -3.32
CA TYR A 464 -15.80 28.99 -3.17
C TYR A 464 -16.03 30.47 -3.52
N ASN A 465 -16.73 30.75 -4.62
CA ASN A 465 -17.06 32.11 -5.05
C ASN A 465 -18.01 32.84 -4.07
N LYS A 466 -18.72 32.08 -3.24
CA LYS A 466 -19.54 32.59 -2.13
C LYS A 466 -18.75 32.75 -0.82
N GLY A 467 -17.48 32.32 -0.78
CA GLY A 467 -16.62 32.39 0.40
C GLY A 467 -16.67 31.16 1.32
N HIS A 468 -17.34 30.08 0.90
CA HIS A 468 -17.71 28.95 1.77
C HIS A 468 -17.19 27.60 1.27
N ALA A 469 -16.09 27.57 0.53
CA ALA A 469 -15.32 26.36 0.24
C ALA A 469 -13.81 26.65 0.19
N PRO A 470 -12.93 25.67 0.40
CA PRO A 470 -11.49 25.87 0.28
C PRO A 470 -11.08 26.28 -1.14
N LYS A 471 -10.02 27.07 -1.33
CA LYS A 471 -9.55 27.37 -2.69
C LYS A 471 -8.96 26.11 -3.33
N VAL A 472 -9.36 25.81 -4.57
CA VAL A 472 -8.71 24.79 -5.40
C VAL A 472 -7.49 25.38 -6.11
N LEU A 473 -6.35 24.72 -5.94
CA LEU A 473 -5.05 25.10 -6.50
C LEU A 473 -4.71 24.28 -7.76
N GLY A 474 -5.22 23.05 -7.86
CA GLY A 474 -5.02 22.16 -8.99
C GLY A 474 -6.17 21.17 -9.15
N PHE A 475 -6.52 20.87 -10.40
CA PHE A 475 -7.59 19.93 -10.74
C PHE A 475 -7.26 19.22 -12.06
N GLU A 476 -7.18 17.89 -12.03
CA GLU A 476 -6.90 17.08 -13.22
C GLU A 476 -7.68 15.77 -13.19
N LYS A 477 -8.21 15.38 -14.36
CA LYS A 477 -8.72 14.03 -14.57
C LYS A 477 -7.55 13.09 -14.92
N LEU A 478 -7.29 12.13 -14.05
CA LEU A 478 -6.26 11.12 -14.20
C LEU A 478 -6.85 9.80 -14.75
N PRO A 479 -6.00 8.93 -15.33
CA PRO A 479 -6.44 7.62 -15.81
C PRO A 479 -7.10 6.75 -14.75
N GLY A 480 -7.99 5.84 -15.15
CA GLY A 480 -8.78 4.98 -14.24
C GLY A 480 -9.98 5.71 -13.63
N GLY A 481 -10.45 6.76 -14.30
CA GLY A 481 -11.60 7.57 -13.89
C GLY A 481 -11.38 8.42 -12.63
N TRP A 482 -10.14 8.74 -12.26
CA TRP A 482 -9.83 9.53 -11.08
C TRP A 482 -9.84 11.03 -11.37
N PHE A 483 -10.27 11.82 -10.40
CA PHE A 483 -10.02 13.25 -10.28
C PHE A 483 -8.97 13.43 -9.19
N ALA A 484 -7.94 14.21 -9.46
CA ALA A 484 -7.00 14.70 -8.47
C ALA A 484 -7.29 16.17 -8.20
N ILE A 485 -7.50 16.51 -6.93
CA ILE A 485 -7.87 17.84 -6.48
C ILE A 485 -6.86 18.28 -5.43
N ALA A 486 -6.05 19.30 -5.75
CA ALA A 486 -5.17 19.97 -4.80
C ALA A 486 -5.86 21.24 -4.31
N MET A 487 -6.05 21.41 -3.01
CA MET A 487 -6.77 22.53 -2.41
C MET A 487 -6.07 23.02 -1.14
N GLU A 488 -6.46 24.20 -0.67
CA GLU A 488 -5.97 24.74 0.60
C GLU A 488 -6.20 23.78 1.77
N TYR A 489 -5.23 23.74 2.68
CA TYR A 489 -5.38 23.05 3.95
C TYR A 489 -5.89 24.03 5.01
N LEU A 490 -7.11 23.81 5.50
CA LEU A 490 -7.73 24.62 6.55
C LEU A 490 -7.31 24.09 7.94
N ALA A 491 -6.07 24.34 8.35
CA ALA A 491 -5.48 23.78 9.57
C ALA A 491 -6.22 24.20 10.86
N ASP A 492 -6.81 25.39 10.88
CA ASP A 492 -7.52 25.95 12.03
C ASP A 492 -9.04 25.76 11.96
N ALA A 493 -9.54 24.89 11.08
CA ALA A 493 -10.96 24.60 10.92
C ALA A 493 -11.29 23.21 11.44
N GLU A 494 -12.38 23.10 12.21
CA GLU A 494 -12.85 21.85 12.81
C GLU A 494 -14.26 21.52 12.32
N PRO A 495 -14.69 20.24 12.34
CA PRO A 495 -16.08 19.88 12.11
C PRO A 495 -17.00 20.67 13.03
N ILE A 496 -18.11 21.14 12.48
CA ILE A 496 -19.04 22.00 13.19
C ILE A 496 -19.62 21.29 14.44
N ALA A 497 -19.54 21.95 15.59
CA ALA A 497 -20.05 21.45 16.87
C ALA A 497 -21.30 22.21 17.34
N CYS A 498 -21.35 23.51 17.08
CA CYS A 498 -22.52 24.35 17.34
C CYS A 498 -22.55 25.53 16.36
N LEU A 499 -23.72 26.16 16.23
CA LEU A 499 -23.93 27.34 15.39
C LEU A 499 -24.73 28.41 16.13
N THR A 500 -24.40 29.68 15.88
CA THR A 500 -25.32 30.78 16.22
C THR A 500 -26.49 30.83 15.22
N PRO A 501 -27.61 31.48 15.55
CA PRO A 501 -28.73 31.66 14.62
C PRO A 501 -28.30 32.30 13.29
N GLU A 502 -27.42 33.29 13.32
CA GLU A 502 -26.94 33.97 12.11
C GLU A 502 -26.16 33.02 11.20
N GLN A 503 -25.32 32.17 11.78
CA GLN A 503 -24.53 31.21 11.01
C GLN A 503 -25.38 30.08 10.44
N ARG A 504 -26.43 29.67 11.16
CA ARG A 504 -27.45 28.76 10.64
C ARG A 504 -28.10 29.36 9.40
N ASP A 505 -28.52 30.62 9.47
CA ASP A 505 -29.14 31.31 8.34
C ASP A 505 -28.18 31.42 7.14
N GLU A 506 -26.87 31.63 7.38
CA GLU A 506 -25.86 31.65 6.32
C GLU A 506 -25.69 30.28 5.64
N VAL A 507 -25.64 29.19 6.41
CA VAL A 507 -25.52 27.82 5.85
C VAL A 507 -26.78 27.48 5.05
N GLU A 508 -27.97 27.73 5.60
CA GLU A 508 -29.25 27.51 4.91
C GLU A 508 -29.35 28.36 3.64
N GLY A 509 -28.91 29.63 3.71
CA GLY A 509 -28.83 30.55 2.58
C GLY A 509 -27.93 30.04 1.45
N LEU A 510 -26.72 29.55 1.78
CA LEU A 510 -25.80 28.97 0.80
C LEU A 510 -26.40 27.75 0.11
N VAL A 511 -27.06 26.87 0.87
CA VAL A 511 -27.69 25.65 0.32
C VAL A 511 -28.83 26.02 -0.62
N ASN A 512 -29.68 26.96 -0.24
CA ASN A 512 -30.72 27.47 -1.11
C ASN A 512 -30.14 28.11 -2.38
N ASP A 513 -29.06 28.87 -2.27
CA ASP A 513 -28.40 29.51 -3.41
C ASP A 513 -27.91 28.49 -4.45
N PHE A 514 -27.21 27.42 -4.04
CA PHE A 514 -26.77 26.41 -5.01
C PHE A 514 -27.92 25.54 -5.52
N HIS A 515 -28.98 25.33 -4.73
CA HIS A 515 -30.21 24.69 -5.21
C HIS A 515 -30.88 25.53 -6.30
N VAL A 516 -30.99 26.85 -6.11
CA VAL A 516 -31.51 27.78 -7.12
C VAL A 516 -30.67 27.74 -8.39
N ALA A 517 -29.34 27.60 -8.25
CA ALA A 517 -28.42 27.41 -9.36
C ALA A 517 -28.48 26.02 -10.03
N GLY A 518 -29.29 25.09 -9.51
CA GLY A 518 -29.52 23.78 -10.10
C GLY A 518 -28.59 22.68 -9.60
N PHE A 519 -27.91 22.87 -8.48
CA PHE A 519 -27.03 21.87 -7.87
C PHE A 519 -27.65 21.21 -6.63
N VAL A 520 -27.09 20.06 -6.25
CA VAL A 520 -27.26 19.36 -4.97
C VAL A 520 -25.90 18.93 -4.43
N HIS A 521 -25.74 18.83 -3.12
CA HIS A 521 -24.49 18.38 -2.48
C HIS A 521 -24.48 16.87 -2.22
N GLY A 522 -25.58 16.32 -1.72
CA GLY A 522 -25.76 14.90 -1.42
C GLY A 522 -25.20 14.41 -0.09
N ASP A 523 -24.39 15.19 0.61
CA ASP A 523 -23.84 14.81 1.92
C ASP A 523 -23.63 16.03 2.84
N LEU A 524 -24.73 16.64 3.31
CA LEU A 524 -24.74 17.83 4.17
C LEU A 524 -24.68 17.50 5.68
N ARG A 525 -24.01 16.40 6.05
CA ARG A 525 -23.81 16.03 7.46
C ARG A 525 -22.78 16.94 8.13
N SER A 526 -22.79 17.01 9.46
CA SER A 526 -21.88 17.86 10.25
C SER A 526 -20.40 17.64 9.93
N ALA A 527 -20.01 16.39 9.61
CA ALA A 527 -18.64 16.05 9.21
C ALA A 527 -18.14 16.77 7.94
N ASN A 528 -19.05 17.29 7.11
CA ASN A 528 -18.74 17.98 5.86
C ASN A 528 -18.92 19.50 5.94
N ILE A 529 -19.18 20.04 7.14
CA ILE A 529 -19.23 21.48 7.40
C ILE A 529 -18.13 21.79 8.40
N LEU A 530 -17.09 22.48 7.93
CA LEU A 530 -15.99 22.94 8.77
C LEU A 530 -16.26 24.35 9.27
N PHE A 531 -15.75 24.66 10.45
CA PHE A 531 -15.93 25.95 11.09
C PHE A 531 -14.63 26.42 11.74
N ASN A 532 -14.38 27.73 11.71
CA ASN A 532 -13.27 28.36 12.42
C ASN A 532 -13.80 29.38 13.42
N GLU A 533 -13.60 29.09 14.70
CA GLU A 533 -14.09 29.91 15.82
C GLU A 533 -13.56 31.36 15.81
N SER A 534 -12.32 31.57 15.34
CA SER A 534 -11.67 32.87 15.38
C SER A 534 -12.21 33.83 14.31
N SER A 535 -12.42 33.31 13.10
CA SER A 535 -12.92 34.08 11.96
C SER A 535 -14.44 34.08 11.86
N LYS A 536 -15.11 33.16 12.58
CA LYS A 536 -16.54 32.87 12.48
C LYS A 536 -17.00 32.44 11.07
N ASN A 537 -16.06 32.02 10.22
CA ASN A 537 -16.33 31.49 8.90
C ASN A 537 -16.60 29.99 8.94
N PHE A 538 -17.43 29.52 8.00
CA PHE A 538 -17.63 28.09 7.73
C PHE A 538 -17.29 27.75 6.28
N TRP A 539 -16.96 26.48 6.06
CA TRP A 539 -16.70 25.92 4.74
C TRP A 539 -17.45 24.61 4.56
N LEU A 540 -18.11 24.49 3.41
CA LEU A 540 -18.63 23.22 2.94
C LEU A 540 -17.51 22.46 2.23
N ILE A 541 -17.38 21.18 2.53
CA ILE A 541 -16.38 20.28 1.93
C ILE A 541 -17.05 19.02 1.39
N ASP A 542 -16.27 18.18 0.70
CA ASP A 542 -16.68 16.85 0.25
C ASP A 542 -17.75 16.81 -0.87
N PHE A 543 -17.44 17.50 -1.97
CA PHE A 543 -18.26 17.55 -3.20
C PHE A 543 -18.26 16.26 -4.05
N ASP A 544 -18.05 15.08 -3.46
CA ASP A 544 -17.91 13.82 -4.21
C ASP A 544 -19.21 13.35 -4.86
N TRP A 545 -20.34 13.61 -4.20
CA TRP A 545 -21.67 13.19 -4.65
C TRP A 545 -22.52 14.33 -5.19
N GLY A 546 -22.01 15.56 -5.08
CA GLY A 546 -22.69 16.73 -5.58
C GLY A 546 -22.74 16.77 -7.10
N GLY A 547 -23.58 17.65 -7.63
CA GLY A 547 -23.73 17.88 -9.06
C GLY A 547 -25.08 18.45 -9.41
N GLU A 548 -25.40 18.43 -10.69
CA GLU A 548 -26.69 18.92 -11.19
C GLU A 548 -27.85 18.07 -10.64
N VAL A 549 -28.92 18.74 -10.21
CA VAL A 549 -30.15 18.12 -9.70
C VAL A 549 -30.65 17.08 -10.71
N ASP A 550 -31.09 15.93 -10.19
CA ASP A 550 -31.61 14.78 -10.97
C ASP A 550 -30.60 14.11 -11.94
N LYS A 551 -29.33 14.56 -11.99
CA LYS A 551 -28.27 13.94 -12.81
C LYS A 551 -27.23 13.17 -12.01
N VAL A 552 -27.20 13.34 -10.70
CA VAL A 552 -26.27 12.64 -9.80
C VAL A 552 -27.00 11.66 -8.88
N ALA A 553 -26.30 10.59 -8.53
CA ALA A 553 -26.83 9.51 -7.71
C ALA A 553 -25.79 8.97 -6.72
N TYR A 554 -26.26 8.49 -5.58
CA TYR A 554 -25.46 7.69 -4.67
C TYR A 554 -24.94 6.42 -5.37
N PRO A 555 -23.71 5.96 -5.07
CA PRO A 555 -23.09 4.83 -5.76
C PRO A 555 -23.74 3.48 -5.42
N THR A 556 -24.31 3.38 -4.22
CA THR A 556 -24.88 2.16 -3.65
C THR A 556 -25.89 2.54 -2.58
N TRP A 557 -26.74 1.59 -2.19
CA TRP A 557 -27.64 1.69 -1.04
C TRP A 557 -26.93 1.57 0.31
N PHE A 558 -25.67 1.14 0.33
CA PHE A 558 -24.86 1.08 1.55
C PHE A 558 -24.34 2.46 1.93
N LEU A 559 -25.25 3.29 2.45
CA LEU A 559 -25.02 4.67 2.88
C LEU A 559 -25.05 4.77 4.41
N HIS A 560 -24.51 5.88 4.93
CA HIS A 560 -24.67 6.22 6.34
C HIS A 560 -26.16 6.34 6.69
N GLU A 561 -26.56 5.89 7.87
CA GLU A 561 -27.97 5.84 8.27
C GLU A 561 -28.64 7.21 8.20
N GLU A 562 -27.94 8.28 8.61
CA GLU A 562 -28.40 9.68 8.50
C GLU A 562 -28.81 10.09 7.07
N LEU A 563 -28.16 9.56 6.04
CA LEU A 563 -28.51 9.85 4.65
C LEU A 563 -29.82 9.15 4.24
N LEU A 564 -30.16 8.04 4.88
CA LEU A 564 -31.35 7.22 4.61
C LEU A 564 -32.54 7.58 5.50
N ASN A 565 -32.31 8.07 6.71
CA ASN A 565 -33.36 8.33 7.69
C ASN A 565 -34.37 9.38 7.19
N GLY A 566 -35.63 8.96 7.05
CA GLY A 566 -36.71 9.81 6.51
C GLY A 566 -36.69 10.00 4.99
N ARG A 567 -35.77 9.36 4.25
CA ARG A 567 -35.71 9.44 2.80
C ARG A 567 -36.88 8.70 2.16
N GLN A 568 -37.64 9.39 1.31
CA GLN A 568 -38.82 8.83 0.63
C GLN A 568 -38.51 8.21 -0.73
N SER A 569 -37.40 8.61 -1.37
CA SER A 569 -37.07 8.13 -2.71
C SER A 569 -36.70 6.64 -2.72
N LYS A 570 -37.18 5.94 -3.73
CA LYS A 570 -36.90 4.52 -4.00
C LYS A 570 -35.75 4.30 -4.99
N ASP A 571 -35.13 5.37 -5.47
CA ASP A 571 -33.94 5.33 -6.33
C ASP A 571 -32.73 5.95 -5.61
N LEU A 572 -31.55 5.89 -6.23
CA LEU A 572 -30.33 6.50 -5.69
C LEU A 572 -30.11 7.94 -6.15
N ILE A 573 -31.05 8.53 -6.90
CA ILE A 573 -30.91 9.91 -7.43
C ILE A 573 -30.97 10.89 -6.27
N ILE A 574 -30.01 11.81 -6.23
CA ILE A 574 -29.89 12.85 -5.20
C ILE A 574 -30.73 14.05 -5.62
N ARG A 575 -31.62 14.49 -4.72
CA ARG A 575 -32.54 15.60 -4.95
C ARG A 575 -32.37 16.69 -3.90
N LYS A 576 -32.90 17.89 -4.18
CA LYS A 576 -32.90 19.02 -3.23
C LYS A 576 -33.53 18.65 -1.88
N ALA A 577 -34.65 17.92 -1.92
CA ALA A 577 -35.32 17.43 -0.71
C ALA A 577 -34.46 16.46 0.12
N ASP A 578 -33.47 15.78 -0.48
CA ASP A 578 -32.49 15.01 0.29
C ASP A 578 -31.55 15.94 1.05
N ASP A 579 -30.98 16.95 0.39
CA ASP A 579 -30.12 17.96 1.00
C ASP A 579 -30.83 18.72 2.13
N GLU A 580 -32.03 19.26 1.86
CA GLU A 580 -32.83 20.01 2.84
C GLU A 580 -33.11 19.17 4.10
N ARG A 581 -33.47 17.90 3.90
CA ARG A 581 -33.73 16.96 5.01
C ARG A 581 -32.48 16.70 5.84
N ILE A 582 -31.35 16.41 5.19
CA ILE A 582 -30.08 16.09 5.87
C ILE A 582 -29.57 17.33 6.60
N LEU A 583 -29.63 18.50 5.96
CA LEU A 583 -29.22 19.76 6.57
C LEU A 583 -30.08 20.09 7.79
N HIS A 584 -31.41 20.00 7.67
CA HIS A 584 -32.31 20.25 8.79
C HIS A 584 -32.06 19.30 9.98
N ALA A 585 -31.84 18.00 9.71
CA ALA A 585 -31.46 17.05 10.75
C ALA A 585 -30.13 17.44 11.40
N THR A 586 -29.10 17.69 10.59
CA THR A 586 -27.76 18.10 11.05
C THR A 586 -27.82 19.33 11.95
N LEU A 587 -28.50 20.38 11.51
CA LEU A 587 -28.59 21.62 12.27
C LEU A 587 -29.36 21.45 13.58
N ASN A 588 -30.37 20.58 13.63
CA ASN A 588 -31.13 20.30 14.85
C ASN A 588 -30.34 19.49 15.87
N ASP A 589 -29.52 18.54 15.41
CA ASP A 589 -28.66 17.74 16.28
C ASP A 589 -27.58 18.62 16.95
N LEU A 590 -27.03 19.60 16.22
CA LEU A 590 -26.11 20.59 16.77
C LEU A 590 -26.74 21.47 17.85
N CYS A 591 -28.07 21.68 17.82
CA CYS A 591 -28.77 22.46 18.85
C CYS A 591 -29.01 21.68 20.16
N GLN A 592 -28.93 20.35 20.16
CA GLN A 592 -29.18 19.52 21.36
C GLN A 592 -27.92 19.25 22.21
N LEU A 593 -26.76 19.68 21.73
CA LEU A 593 -25.46 19.52 22.40
C LEU A 593 -25.07 20.76 23.25
N ASN A 594 -25.88 21.82 23.20
CA ASN A 594 -25.84 22.97 24.10
C ASN A 594 -26.86 22.82 25.24
#